data_AF-A0A1F3E0S7-F1
#
_entry.id   AF-A0A1F3E0S7-F1
#
_cell.length_a   1.000
_cell.length_b   1.000
_cell.length_c   1.000
_cell.angle_alpha   90.00
_cell.angle_beta   90.00
_cell.angle_gamma   90.00
#
_symmetry.space_group_name_H-M   'P 1'
#
loop_
_entity.id
_entity.type
_entity.pdbx_description
1 polymer ?
#
loop_
_entity_poly.entity_id
_entity_poly.type
_entity_poly.pdbx_seq_one_letter_code
_entity_poly.pdbx_strand_id
1 'polypeptide(L)'
;MANVDITIKIDSNSRRIEFCLLEDKNLKPQNHFSFKNGEWVGNFNNFPLGSDNDLDFLIVTIGNPNSNSKMKVIISGIEKGSFNLFKPFNRNGYGQFNQEIRL
;
A
#
# COMPACT_ATOMS: atom_id res chain seq x y z
N MET A 1 4.95 5.52 -21.94
CA MET A 1 4.69 4.72 -20.72
C MET A 1 5.88 4.91 -19.82
N ALA A 2 5.68 5.64 -18.72
CA ALA A 2 6.74 5.94 -17.77
C ALA A 2 6.95 4.75 -16.83
N ASN A 3 8.19 4.57 -16.36
CA ASN A 3 8.51 3.58 -15.34
C ASN A 3 9.01 4.32 -14.09
N VAL A 4 8.66 3.82 -12.92
CA VAL A 4 9.05 4.40 -11.63
C VAL A 4 9.50 3.33 -10.65
N ASP A 5 10.37 3.71 -9.73
CA ASP A 5 10.71 2.87 -8.58
C ASP A 5 9.76 3.19 -7.43
N ILE A 6 9.13 2.17 -6.86
CA ILE A 6 8.14 2.31 -5.79
C ILE A 6 8.64 1.59 -4.55
N THR A 7 8.67 2.28 -3.41
CA THR A 7 8.82 1.65 -2.10
C THR A 7 7.58 1.94 -1.26
N ILE A 8 6.96 0.88 -0.76
CA ILE A 8 5.82 0.95 0.15
C ILE A 8 6.26 0.39 1.49
N LYS A 9 6.07 1.17 2.56
CA LYS A 9 6.35 0.76 3.94
C LYS A 9 5.08 0.79 4.74
N ILE A 10 4.79 -0.28 5.48
CA ILE A 10 3.64 -0.37 6.37
C ILE A 10 4.14 -0.75 7.75
N ASP A 11 3.74 -0.02 8.78
CA ASP A 11 4.24 -0.23 10.14
C ASP A 11 3.85 -1.59 10.76
N SER A 12 4.45 -1.88 11.92
CA SER A 12 4.22 -3.09 12.71
C SER A 12 2.81 -3.22 13.29
N ASN A 13 1.95 -2.19 13.19
CA ASN A 13 0.56 -2.34 13.58
C ASN A 13 -0.20 -3.26 12.60
N SER A 14 0.36 -3.53 11.40
CA SER A 14 -0.15 -4.51 10.46
C SER A 14 0.54 -5.85 10.71
N ARG A 15 -0.25 -6.86 11.10
CA ARG A 15 0.26 -8.23 11.32
C ARG A 15 0.55 -8.97 10.02
N ARG A 16 -0.14 -8.62 8.93
CA ARG A 16 -0.02 -9.28 7.61
C ARG A 16 -0.58 -8.37 6.51
N ILE A 17 -0.07 -8.54 5.30
CA ILE A 17 -0.65 -7.95 4.08
C ILE A 17 -1.45 -9.06 3.38
N GLU A 18 -2.77 -8.86 3.23
CA GLU A 18 -3.67 -9.83 2.58
C GLU A 18 -3.67 -9.70 1.07
N PHE A 19 -3.63 -8.46 0.60
CA PHE A 19 -3.89 -8.12 -0.78
C PHE A 19 -3.07 -6.91 -1.18
N CYS A 20 -2.57 -6.94 -2.41
CA CYS A 20 -1.88 -5.83 -3.03
C CYS A 20 -2.22 -5.82 -4.52
N LEU A 21 -2.80 -4.71 -4.96
CA LEU A 21 -3.03 -4.39 -6.35
C LEU A 21 -2.25 -3.09 -6.61
N LEU A 22 -1.38 -3.11 -7.62
CA LEU A 22 -0.70 -1.94 -8.17
C LEU A 22 -1.10 -1.84 -9.64
N GLU A 23 -1.72 -0.73 -10.04
CA GLU A 23 -2.42 -0.63 -11.32
C GLU A 23 -3.38 -1.81 -11.49
N ASP A 24 -3.31 -2.53 -12.62
CA ASP A 24 -4.08 -3.76 -12.87
C ASP A 24 -3.38 -5.05 -12.42
N LYS A 25 -2.25 -4.94 -11.70
CA LYS A 25 -1.43 -6.10 -11.31
C LYS A 25 -1.77 -6.55 -9.90
N ASN A 26 -2.46 -7.67 -9.78
CA ASN A 26 -2.68 -8.35 -8.51
C ASN A 26 -1.40 -9.08 -8.06
N LEU A 27 -0.71 -8.50 -7.09
CA LEU A 27 0.59 -8.95 -6.60
C LEU A 27 0.41 -9.76 -5.32
N LYS A 28 0.96 -10.99 -5.30
CA LYS A 28 0.93 -11.86 -4.11
C LYS A 28 1.79 -11.23 -3.00
N PRO A 29 1.23 -10.74 -1.88
CA PRO A 29 2.00 -9.95 -0.93
C PRO A 29 3.23 -10.66 -0.36
N GLN A 30 3.11 -11.97 -0.10
CA GLN A 30 4.21 -12.82 0.36
C GLN A 30 5.43 -12.91 -0.57
N ASN A 31 5.29 -12.54 -1.84
CA ASN A 31 6.41 -12.49 -2.78
C ASN A 31 7.04 -11.09 -2.89
N HIS A 32 6.31 -10.06 -2.47
CA HIS A 32 6.66 -8.67 -2.75
C HIS A 32 6.93 -7.83 -1.51
N PHE A 33 6.47 -8.27 -0.34
CA PHE A 33 6.70 -7.60 0.93
C PHE A 33 7.52 -8.47 1.87
N SER A 34 8.51 -7.86 2.50
CA SER A 34 9.30 -8.47 3.57
C SER A 34 9.13 -7.67 4.86
N PHE A 35 8.96 -8.36 5.98
CA PHE A 35 8.95 -7.70 7.28
C PHE A 35 10.40 -7.45 7.76
N LYS A 36 10.80 -6.19 7.88
CA LYS A 36 12.15 -5.76 8.22
C LYS A 36 12.08 -4.54 9.14
N ASN A 37 12.87 -4.55 10.23
CA ASN A 37 12.98 -3.42 11.16
C ASN A 37 11.63 -2.88 11.69
N GLY A 38 10.66 -3.77 11.93
CA GLY A 38 9.34 -3.39 12.43
C GLY A 38 8.39 -2.84 11.37
N GLU A 39 8.69 -2.98 10.08
CA GLU A 39 7.82 -2.56 8.98
C GLU A 39 7.72 -3.67 7.93
N TRP A 40 6.55 -3.81 7.29
CA TRP A 40 6.43 -4.48 6.01
C TRP A 40 6.96 -3.56 4.91
N VAL A 41 7.92 -4.03 4.12
CA VAL A 41 8.55 -3.25 3.07
C VAL A 41 8.39 -3.97 1.74
N GLY A 42 7.75 -3.31 0.78
CA GLY A 42 7.65 -3.73 -0.61
C GLY A 42 8.42 -2.79 -1.54
N ASN A 43 9.27 -3.36 -2.38
CA ASN A 43 10.08 -2.62 -3.36
C ASN A 43 9.75 -3.12 -4.77
N PHE A 44 9.37 -2.20 -5.65
CA PHE A 44 9.00 -2.47 -7.03
C PHE A 44 9.86 -1.58 -7.93
N ASN A 45 10.89 -2.18 -8.51
CA ASN A 45 11.83 -1.46 -9.36
C ASN A 45 11.32 -1.43 -10.80
N ASN A 46 11.51 -0.29 -11.48
CA ASN A 46 11.15 -0.10 -12.88
C ASN A 46 9.68 -0.50 -13.17
N PHE A 47 8.77 -0.15 -12.26
CA PHE A 47 7.36 -0.49 -12.36
C PHE A 47 6.69 0.39 -13.44
N PRO A 48 6.04 -0.20 -14.46
CA PRO A 48 5.41 0.57 -15.52
C PRO A 48 4.09 1.17 -15.05
N LEU A 49 3.89 2.46 -15.34
CA LEU A 49 2.65 3.19 -15.09
C LEU A 49 1.70 3.12 -16.30
N GLY A 50 0.43 3.42 -16.05
CA GLY A 50 -0.59 3.63 -17.07
C GLY A 50 -0.29 4.79 -18.03
N SER A 51 -1.18 5.00 -18.99
CA SER A 51 -1.05 6.05 -20.02
C SER A 51 -1.31 7.47 -19.49
N ASP A 52 -2.04 7.59 -18.39
CA ASP A 52 -2.29 8.83 -17.64
C ASP A 52 -1.08 9.27 -16.79
N ASN A 53 -0.14 8.35 -16.51
CA ASN A 53 0.99 8.51 -15.59
C ASN A 53 0.56 8.70 -14.13
N ASP A 54 -0.64 8.26 -13.78
CA ASP A 54 -1.05 8.11 -12.39
C ASP A 54 -0.57 6.77 -11.84
N LEU A 55 -0.52 6.66 -10.52
CA LEU A 55 -0.21 5.40 -9.83
C LEU A 55 -1.38 5.02 -8.94
N ASP A 56 -2.11 3.99 -9.35
CA ASP A 56 -3.21 3.43 -8.59
C ASP A 56 -2.75 2.24 -7.76
N PHE A 57 -3.21 2.17 -6.51
CA PHE A 57 -2.95 1.01 -5.68
C PHE A 57 -4.04 0.76 -4.65
N LEU A 58 -4.29 -0.52 -4.40
CA LEU A 58 -5.14 -1.00 -3.31
C LEU A 58 -4.36 -2.02 -2.48
N ILE A 59 -4.19 -1.71 -1.20
CA ILE A 59 -3.53 -2.60 -0.25
C ILE A 59 -4.50 -2.87 0.89
N VAL A 60 -4.69 -4.17 1.19
CA VAL A 60 -5.46 -4.61 2.35
C VAL A 60 -4.50 -5.28 3.31
N THR A 61 -4.45 -4.78 4.54
CA THR A 61 -3.68 -5.38 5.62
C THR A 61 -4.62 -5.87 6.71
N ILE A 62 -4.15 -6.83 7.49
CA ILE A 62 -4.76 -7.10 8.79
C ILE A 62 -4.00 -6.32 9.84
N GLY A 63 -4.70 -5.40 10.50
CA GLY A 63 -4.17 -4.62 11.60
C GLY A 63 -4.34 -5.29 12.96
N ASN A 64 -3.73 -4.69 13.98
CA ASN A 64 -4.03 -4.95 15.37
C ASN A 64 -5.33 -4.26 15.79
N PRO A 65 -6.09 -4.81 16.75
CA PRO A 65 -7.42 -4.30 17.10
C PRO A 65 -7.42 -2.88 17.71
N ASN A 66 -6.28 -2.38 18.18
CA ASN A 66 -6.21 -1.18 19.02
C ASN A 66 -5.54 0.03 18.36
N SER A 67 -4.95 -0.12 17.17
CA SER A 67 -4.23 0.95 16.48
C SER A 67 -4.39 0.83 14.96
N ASN A 68 -4.49 1.97 14.29
CA ASN A 68 -4.40 2.01 12.83
C ASN A 68 -2.95 1.84 12.41
N SER A 69 -2.74 1.13 11.31
CA SER A 69 -1.43 1.14 10.65
C SER A 69 -1.18 2.42 9.89
N LYS A 70 0.08 2.78 9.78
CA LYS A 70 0.55 3.82 8.86
C LYS A 70 1.27 3.19 7.70
N MET A 71 0.98 3.71 6.50
CA MET A 71 1.66 3.38 5.27
C MET A 71 2.40 4.61 4.75
N LYS A 72 3.66 4.44 4.34
CA LYS A 72 4.43 5.44 3.62
C LYS A 72 4.67 4.97 2.20
N VAL A 73 4.55 5.90 1.26
CA VAL A 73 4.82 5.66 -0.16
C VAL A 73 5.96 6.55 -0.61
N ILE A 74 6.97 5.93 -1.21
CA ILE A 74 8.17 6.57 -1.73
C ILE A 74 8.26 6.24 -3.21
N ILE A 75 8.36 7.26 -4.06
CA ILE A 75 8.45 7.14 -5.52
C ILE A 75 9.76 7.74 -5.98
N SER A 76 10.59 6.93 -6.65
CA SER A 76 11.92 7.32 -7.14
C SER A 76 12.78 8.01 -6.07
N GLY A 77 12.75 7.45 -4.85
CA GLY A 77 13.49 7.95 -3.69
C GLY A 77 12.85 9.12 -2.93
N ILE A 78 11.72 9.66 -3.40
CA ILE A 78 11.04 10.80 -2.78
C ILE A 78 9.79 10.32 -2.04
N GLU A 79 9.67 10.63 -0.75
CA GLU A 79 8.45 10.36 0.03
C GLU A 79 7.31 11.22 -0.52
N LYS A 80 6.26 10.56 -1.03
CA LYS A 80 5.07 11.21 -1.58
C LYS A 80 3.99 11.42 -0.51
N GLY A 81 3.97 10.60 0.53
CA GLY A 81 3.04 10.77 1.63
C GLY A 81 3.06 9.64 2.66
N SER A 82 2.38 9.94 3.76
CA SER A 82 2.12 9.02 4.87
C SER A 82 0.62 8.98 5.11
N PHE A 83 0.06 7.78 5.03
CA PHE A 83 -1.38 7.53 5.02
C PHE A 83 -1.73 6.63 6.19
N ASN A 84 -2.76 6.99 6.96
CA ASN A 84 -3.33 6.05 7.91
C ASN A 84 -4.09 4.99 7.11
N LEU A 85 -3.67 3.73 7.22
CA LEU A 85 -4.45 2.61 6.71
C LEU A 85 -5.70 2.52 7.57
N PHE A 86 -6.81 2.90 6.95
CA PHE A 86 -8.10 2.91 7.62
C PHE A 86 -8.49 1.47 7.94
N LYS A 87 -8.94 1.25 9.18
CA LYS A 87 -9.45 -0.04 9.65
C LYS A 87 -10.74 -0.36 8.88
N PRO A 88 -10.78 -1.37 7.99
CA PRO A 88 -12.04 -1.79 7.44
C PRO A 88 -12.72 -2.69 8.47
N PHE A 89 -13.84 -2.20 8.99
CA PHE A 89 -14.96 -2.97 9.55
C PHE A 89 -14.86 -3.49 10.98
N ASN A 90 -15.79 -2.96 11.77
CA ASN A 90 -16.51 -3.68 12.83
C ASN A 90 -16.72 -5.15 12.40
N ARG A 91 -16.74 -6.09 13.35
CA ARG A 91 -16.77 -7.55 13.17
C ARG A 91 -17.79 -8.10 12.15
N ASN A 92 -18.71 -7.26 11.65
CA ASN A 92 -19.85 -7.58 10.79
C ASN A 92 -19.74 -7.11 9.33
N GLY A 93 -18.62 -6.51 8.89
CA GLY A 93 -18.35 -6.28 7.46
C GLY A 93 -19.07 -5.09 6.79
N TYR A 94 -18.42 -4.57 5.75
CA TYR A 94 -18.85 -3.58 4.74
C TYR A 94 -18.72 -2.07 5.00
N GLY A 95 -17.87 -1.46 4.16
CA GLY A 95 -17.72 -0.02 3.92
C GLY A 95 -16.44 0.28 3.13
N GLN A 96 -16.58 0.31 1.82
CA GLN A 96 -15.54 0.76 0.90
C GLN A 96 -15.41 2.30 1.02
N PHE A 97 -14.20 2.85 0.94
CA PHE A 97 -14.00 4.30 0.76
C PHE A 97 -13.09 4.54 -0.45
N ASN A 98 -13.64 5.19 -1.47
CA ASN A 98 -12.89 5.82 -2.56
C ASN A 98 -12.60 7.25 -2.10
N GLN A 99 -11.34 7.59 -1.81
CA GLN A 99 -10.95 8.99 -1.63
C GLN A 99 -10.24 9.45 -2.90
N GLU A 100 -10.88 10.34 -3.65
CA GLU A 100 -10.29 11.02 -4.79
C GLU A 100 -9.30 12.08 -4.26
N ILE A 101 -8.00 11.89 -4.52
CA ILE A 101 -6.98 12.90 -4.22
C ILE A 101 -6.94 13.85 -5.42
N ARG A 102 -7.32 15.12 -5.20
CA ARG A 102 -7.21 16.18 -6.22
C ARG A 102 -5.88 16.92 -6.10
N LEU A 103 -5.30 17.22 -7.25
CA LEU A 103 -4.04 17.95 -7.46
C LEU A 103 -4.09 19.38 -6.90
#